data_AF-A0A352JNU5-F1
#
_entry.id   AF-A0A352JNU5-F1
#
_cell.length_a   1.000
_cell.length_b   1.000
_cell.length_c   1.000
_cell.angle_alpha   90.00
_cell.angle_beta   90.00
_cell.angle_gamma   90.00
#
_symmetry.space_group_name_H-M   'P 1'
#
loop_
_entity.id
_entity.type
_entity.pdbx_description
1 polymer ?
#
loop_
_entity_poly.entity_id
_entity_poly.type
_entity_poly.pdbx_seq_one_letter_code
_entity_poly.pdbx_strand_id
1 'polypeptide(L)'
;MKYLFQLLTSSLLLLLVFLSPPTAYTAFVGPSTGCGTNEVNTALGCISTSVDTTGNSFFGSVIKIAVGLGGGLALLLMLYGVFIVTTSAGIPDKLKEGQEVITSAVSGLIFIILSVFLLNLIGINILGIPGLS
;
A
#
# COMPACT_ATOMS: atom_id res chain seq x y z
N MET A 1 -16.72 -37.56 -2.80
CA MET A 1 -16.58 -36.64 -3.94
C MET A 1 -16.12 -35.24 -3.54
N LYS A 2 -16.76 -34.57 -2.55
CA LYS A 2 -16.46 -33.18 -2.14
C LYS A 2 -15.01 -32.94 -1.66
N TYR A 3 -14.45 -33.84 -0.84
CA TYR A 3 -13.08 -33.73 -0.32
C TYR A 3 -11.98 -33.96 -1.37
N LEU A 4 -12.29 -34.66 -2.46
CA LEU A 4 -11.33 -34.96 -3.53
C LEU A 4 -11.02 -33.70 -4.38
N PHE A 5 -12.04 -32.89 -4.65
CA PHE A 5 -11.89 -31.61 -5.37
C PHE A 5 -11.12 -30.58 -4.53
N GLN A 6 -11.36 -30.59 -3.21
CA GLN A 6 -10.74 -29.68 -2.25
C GLN A 6 -9.24 -29.97 -2.03
N LEU A 7 -8.83 -31.24 -2.11
CA LEU A 7 -7.43 -31.68 -2.08
C LEU A 7 -6.68 -31.25 -3.35
N LEU A 8 -7.35 -31.30 -4.51
CA LEU A 8 -6.80 -30.87 -5.80
C LEU A 8 -6.59 -29.35 -5.86
N THR A 9 -7.56 -28.56 -5.38
CA THR A 9 -7.43 -27.10 -5.33
C THR A 9 -6.39 -26.63 -4.31
N SER A 10 -6.26 -27.30 -3.17
CA SER A 10 -5.23 -26.97 -2.17
C SER A 10 -3.80 -27.21 -2.69
N SER A 11 -3.60 -28.34 -3.37
CA SER A 11 -2.31 -28.65 -4.01
C SER A 11 -1.98 -27.71 -5.16
N LEU A 12 -2.97 -27.31 -5.97
CA LEU A 12 -2.81 -26.34 -7.06
C LEU A 12 -2.53 -24.92 -6.54
N LEU A 13 -3.15 -24.53 -5.42
CA LEU A 13 -2.93 -23.23 -4.78
C LEU A 13 -1.53 -23.15 -4.15
N LEU A 14 -1.07 -24.23 -3.52
CA LEU A 14 0.32 -24.36 -3.03
C LEU A 14 1.34 -24.28 -4.17
N LEU A 15 1.02 -24.88 -5.32
CA LEU A 15 1.86 -24.84 -6.51
C LEU A 15 1.90 -23.44 -7.15
N LEU A 16 0.79 -22.70 -7.15
CA LEU A 16 0.74 -21.31 -7.59
C LEU A 16 1.47 -20.35 -6.63
N VAL A 17 1.42 -20.59 -5.32
CA VAL A 17 2.14 -19.77 -4.33
C VAL A 17 3.65 -19.98 -4.45
N PHE A 18 4.11 -21.23 -4.62
CA PHE A 18 5.53 -21.53 -4.82
C PHE A 18 6.06 -21.13 -6.22
N LEU A 19 5.18 -21.06 -7.24
CA LEU A 19 5.54 -20.62 -8.59
C LEU A 19 5.42 -19.10 -8.77
N SER A 20 4.79 -18.37 -7.83
CA SER A 20 4.96 -16.93 -7.80
C SER A 20 6.39 -16.65 -7.35
N PRO A 21 7.26 -16.10 -8.21
CA PRO A 21 8.62 -15.83 -7.80
C PRO A 21 8.54 -14.86 -6.60
N PRO A 22 9.28 -15.11 -5.52
CA PRO A 22 9.36 -14.20 -4.38
C PRO A 22 9.86 -12.78 -4.76
N THR A 23 10.25 -12.55 -6.02
CA THR A 23 10.81 -11.29 -6.50
C THR A 23 9.83 -10.12 -6.52
N ALA A 24 8.52 -10.33 -6.33
CA ALA A 24 7.58 -9.21 -6.22
C ALA A 24 7.71 -8.45 -4.89
N TYR A 25 8.22 -9.08 -3.82
CA TYR A 25 8.36 -8.39 -2.52
C TYR A 25 9.65 -7.56 -2.41
N THR A 26 10.69 -7.84 -3.20
CA THR A 26 12.01 -7.21 -3.05
C THR A 26 12.14 -5.84 -3.73
N ALA A 27 11.11 -5.33 -4.41
CA ALA A 27 11.18 -4.04 -5.12
C ALA A 27 10.82 -2.81 -4.27
N PHE A 28 10.24 -2.97 -3.07
CA PHE A 28 9.74 -1.83 -2.27
C PHE A 28 10.70 -1.33 -1.17
N VAL A 29 11.89 -1.93 -1.02
CA VAL A 29 12.91 -1.53 -0.04
C VAL A 29 14.29 -1.49 -0.67
N GLY A 30 14.46 -0.63 -1.68
CA GLY A 30 15.79 -0.28 -2.19
C GLY A 30 16.34 0.91 -1.39
N PRO A 31 17.45 0.77 -0.64
CA PRO A 31 18.13 1.93 -0.05
C PRO A 31 18.66 2.82 -1.18
N SER A 32 18.12 4.04 -1.30
CA SER A 32 18.67 5.06 -2.20
C SER A 32 20.10 5.34 -1.78
N THR A 33 21.06 4.85 -2.56
CA THR A 33 22.49 5.05 -2.34
C THR A 33 22.84 6.45 -2.82
N GLY A 34 22.55 7.43 -1.95
CA GLY A 34 22.87 8.85 -2.15
C GLY A 34 21.68 9.74 -1.79
N CYS A 35 21.74 10.36 -0.62
CA CYS A 35 20.90 11.52 -0.28
C CYS A 35 21.83 12.74 -0.17
N GLY A 36 21.38 13.90 -0.65
CA GLY A 36 22.16 15.14 -0.65
C GLY A 36 22.48 15.67 0.75
N THR A 37 23.22 16.78 0.84
CA THR A 37 23.68 17.39 2.11
C THR A 37 22.56 17.92 3.01
N ASN A 38 21.31 17.94 2.55
CA ASN A 38 20.12 18.39 3.31
C ASN A 38 18.96 17.37 3.24
N GLU A 39 19.30 16.08 3.17
CA GLU A 39 18.31 15.02 3.02
C GLU A 39 18.59 13.87 4.00
N VAL A 40 17.56 13.38 4.68
CA VAL A 40 17.68 12.24 5.60
C VAL A 40 17.30 10.96 4.86
N ASN A 41 18.23 10.00 4.80
CA ASN A 41 17.97 8.69 4.22
C ASN A 41 17.03 7.91 5.14
N THR A 42 15.81 7.65 4.68
CA THR A 42 14.82 6.86 5.41
C THR A 42 14.56 5.57 4.62
N ALA A 43 14.09 4.51 5.30
CA ALA A 43 13.75 3.22 4.65
C ALA A 43 12.67 3.31 3.54
N LEU A 44 12.07 4.49 3.37
CA LEU A 44 11.06 4.85 2.37
C LEU A 44 11.63 5.77 1.26
N GLY A 45 12.92 6.12 1.29
CA GLY A 45 13.59 7.04 0.35
C GLY A 45 14.27 8.24 1.03
N CYS A 46 15.02 9.03 0.26
CA CYS A 46 15.61 10.29 0.73
C CYS A 46 14.51 11.32 1.03
N ILE A 47 14.55 11.90 2.23
CA ILE A 47 13.61 12.95 2.67
C ILE A 47 14.36 14.27 2.76
N SER A 48 14.03 15.24 1.90
CA SER A 48 14.64 16.56 1.99
C SER A 48 14.07 17.27 3.22
N THR A 49 14.91 17.56 4.21
CA THR A 49 14.54 18.28 5.44
C THR A 49 14.93 19.75 5.40
N SER A 50 15.44 20.24 4.26
CA SER A 50 15.62 21.67 4.07
C SER A 50 14.27 22.37 4.05
N VAL A 51 14.00 23.08 5.14
CA VAL A 51 13.01 24.15 5.20
C VAL A 51 13.60 25.33 4.45
N ASP A 52 13.73 25.21 3.13
CA ASP A 52 14.01 26.38 2.29
C ASP A 52 12.85 27.37 2.50
N THR A 53 13.21 28.63 2.68
CA THR A 53 12.49 29.70 3.39
C THR A 53 11.18 30.16 2.71
N THR A 54 10.55 29.29 1.91
CA THR A 54 9.30 29.46 1.17
C THR A 54 8.27 28.35 1.47
N GLY A 55 8.53 27.45 2.43
CA GLY A 55 7.47 26.72 3.16
C GLY A 55 6.84 25.49 2.48
N ASN A 56 7.31 25.04 1.32
CA ASN A 56 6.56 24.07 0.50
C ASN A 56 7.22 22.71 0.19
N SER A 57 8.49 22.50 0.52
CA SER A 57 9.20 21.23 0.29
C SER A 57 8.82 20.12 1.30
N PHE A 58 8.35 20.50 2.49
CA PHE A 58 7.94 19.56 3.55
C PHE A 58 6.70 18.73 3.17
N PHE A 59 5.71 19.36 2.51
CA PHE A 59 4.46 18.68 2.13
C PHE A 59 4.68 17.56 1.11
N GLY A 60 5.56 17.77 0.12
CA GLY A 60 5.90 16.73 -0.86
C GLY A 60 6.54 15.50 -0.21
N SER A 61 7.44 15.72 0.77
CA SER A 61 8.07 14.67 1.57
C SER A 61 7.06 13.89 2.43
N VAL A 62 6.15 14.59 3.12
CA VAL A 62 5.09 13.95 3.93
C VAL A 62 4.14 13.12 3.06
N ILE A 63 3.74 13.61 1.89
CA ILE A 63 2.85 12.87 0.98
C ILE A 63 3.53 11.59 0.47
N LYS A 64 4.82 11.64 0.11
CA LYS A 64 5.59 10.44 -0.30
C LYS A 64 5.61 9.37 0.79
N ILE A 65 5.82 9.76 2.05
CA ILE A 65 5.79 8.84 3.21
C ILE A 65 4.39 8.29 3.44
N ALA A 66 3.36 9.15 3.42
CA ALA A 66 1.98 8.77 3.67
C ALA A 66 1.46 7.77 2.62
N VAL A 67 1.79 7.98 1.35
CA VAL A 67 1.42 7.05 0.26
C VAL A 67 2.20 5.74 0.36
N GLY A 68 3.49 5.78 0.72
CA GLY A 68 4.30 4.58 0.93
C GLY A 68 3.77 3.70 2.07
N LEU A 69 3.52 4.28 3.25
CA LEU A 69 2.95 3.57 4.40
C LEU A 69 1.49 3.16 4.18
N GLY A 70 0.67 4.04 3.59
CA GLY A 70 -0.74 3.78 3.31
C GLY A 70 -0.92 2.62 2.31
N GLY A 71 -0.13 2.62 1.23
CA GLY A 71 -0.12 1.54 0.25
C GLY A 71 0.39 0.21 0.84
N GLY A 72 1.46 0.27 1.64
CA GLY A 72 2.02 -0.91 2.30
C GLY A 72 1.06 -1.56 3.30
N LEU A 73 0.43 -0.76 4.16
CA LEU A 73 -0.56 -1.25 5.13
C LEU A 73 -1.81 -1.80 4.43
N ALA A 74 -2.32 -1.11 3.41
CA ALA A 74 -3.46 -1.58 2.63
C ALA A 74 -3.19 -2.95 1.98
N LEU A 75 -1.99 -3.15 1.44
CA LEU A 75 -1.57 -4.42 0.86
C LEU A 75 -1.55 -5.54 1.91
N LEU A 76 -1.03 -5.26 3.10
CA LEU A 76 -0.98 -6.23 4.21
C LEU A 76 -2.38 -6.64 4.69
N LEU A 77 -3.28 -5.67 4.85
CA LEU A 77 -4.69 -5.89 5.22
C LEU A 77 -5.43 -6.68 4.13
N MET A 78 -5.15 -6.39 2.85
CA MET A 78 -5.75 -7.09 1.72
C MET A 78 -5.29 -8.56 1.67
N LEU A 79 -4.00 -8.84 1.89
CA LEU A 79 -3.49 -10.20 2.01
C LEU A 79 -4.16 -10.97 3.16
N TYR A 80 -4.32 -10.33 4.32
CA TYR A 80 -4.98 -10.95 5.47
C TYR A 80 -6.45 -11.30 5.17
N GLY A 81 -7.21 -10.37 4.59
CA GLY A 81 -8.60 -10.61 4.19
C GLY A 81 -8.73 -11.71 3.14
N VAL A 82 -7.85 -11.72 2.13
CA VAL A 82 -7.83 -12.76 1.08
C VAL A 82 -7.50 -14.13 1.68
N PHE A 83 -6.58 -14.21 2.64
CA PHE A 83 -6.23 -15.47 3.29
C PHE A 83 -7.43 -16.05 4.07
N ILE A 84 -8.16 -15.20 4.80
CA ILE A 84 -9.39 -15.58 5.52
C ILE A 84 -10.46 -16.07 4.53
N VAL A 85 -10.77 -15.31 3.48
CA VAL A 85 -11.82 -15.68 2.51
C VAL A 85 -11.47 -16.98 1.80
N THR A 86 -10.20 -17.16 1.40
CA THR A 86 -9.74 -18.34 0.67
C THR A 86 -9.72 -19.60 1.54
N THR A 87 -9.34 -19.49 2.82
CA THR A 87 -9.32 -20.62 3.75
C THR A 87 -10.69 -20.99 4.33
N SER A 88 -11.73 -20.19 4.08
CA SER A 88 -13.04 -20.33 4.73
C SER A 88 -13.91 -21.49 4.26
N ALA A 89 -13.53 -22.19 3.17
CA ALA A 89 -13.89 -23.58 2.81
C ALA A 89 -15.34 -24.11 3.01
N GLY A 90 -16.35 -23.27 3.25
CA GLY A 90 -17.75 -23.65 3.42
C GLY A 90 -18.46 -23.21 4.71
N ILE A 91 -17.83 -22.43 5.61
CA ILE A 91 -18.50 -21.87 6.80
C ILE A 91 -18.96 -20.42 6.47
N PRO A 92 -20.28 -20.12 6.46
CA PRO A 92 -20.80 -18.83 6.02
C PRO A 92 -20.33 -17.65 6.88
N ASP A 93 -19.98 -17.89 8.14
CA ASP A 93 -19.49 -16.83 9.04
C ASP A 93 -18.14 -16.25 8.61
N LYS A 94 -17.20 -17.09 8.18
CA LYS A 94 -15.83 -16.66 7.86
C LYS A 94 -15.72 -15.98 6.49
N LEU A 95 -16.62 -16.33 5.58
CA LEU A 95 -16.80 -15.64 4.30
C LEU A 95 -17.35 -14.22 4.50
N LYS A 96 -18.34 -14.07 5.38
CA LYS A 96 -18.95 -12.78 5.69
C LYS A 96 -17.98 -11.86 6.43
N GLU A 97 -17.26 -12.41 7.41
CA GLU A 97 -16.20 -11.71 8.15
C GLU A 97 -15.08 -11.23 7.19
N GLY A 98 -14.64 -12.08 6.27
CA GLY A 98 -13.62 -11.71 5.27
C GLY A 98 -14.09 -10.63 4.28
N GLN A 99 -15.36 -10.63 3.88
CA GLN A 99 -15.92 -9.58 3.00
C GLN A 99 -15.95 -8.20 3.69
N GLU A 100 -16.25 -8.16 4.99
CA GLU A 100 -16.27 -6.94 5.78
C GLU A 100 -14.86 -6.33 5.94
N VAL A 101 -13.85 -7.20 6.10
CA VAL A 101 -12.43 -6.80 6.11
C VAL A 101 -11.97 -6.26 4.74
N ILE A 102 -12.33 -6.91 3.65
CA ILE A 102 -11.96 -6.44 2.30
C ILE A 102 -12.64 -5.11 1.97
N THR A 103 -13.93 -4.95 2.29
CA THR A 103 -14.65 -3.70 2.02
C THR A 103 -14.14 -2.52 2.83
N SER A 104 -13.73 -2.73 4.08
CA SER A 104 -13.10 -1.68 4.90
C SER A 104 -11.68 -1.32 4.42
N ALA A 105 -10.89 -2.29 3.95
CA ALA A 105 -9.58 -2.03 3.35
C ALA A 105 -9.69 -1.23 2.04
N VAL A 106 -10.65 -1.60 1.18
CA VAL A 106 -10.89 -0.91 -0.09
C VAL A 106 -11.39 0.51 0.14
N SER A 107 -12.36 0.72 1.04
CA SER A 107 -12.87 2.06 1.34
C SER A 107 -11.78 2.99 1.90
N GLY A 108 -10.87 2.49 2.73
CA GLY A 108 -9.70 3.22 3.21
C GLY A 108 -8.74 3.62 2.07
N LEU A 109 -8.47 2.73 1.12
CA LEU A 109 -7.60 3.03 -0.01
C LEU A 109 -8.20 4.10 -0.94
N ILE A 110 -9.50 4.01 -1.25
CA ILE A 110 -10.21 5.04 -2.03
C ILE A 110 -10.15 6.39 -1.30
N PHE A 111 -10.32 6.38 0.03
CA PHE A 111 -10.26 7.61 0.83
C PHE A 111 -8.88 8.28 0.76
N ILE A 112 -7.78 7.52 0.82
CA ILE A 112 -6.41 8.05 0.67
C ILE A 112 -6.23 8.70 -0.70
N ILE A 113 -6.67 8.04 -1.78
CA ILE A 113 -6.52 8.57 -3.16
C ILE A 113 -7.33 9.87 -3.32
N LEU A 114 -8.56 9.91 -2.83
CA LEU A 114 -9.38 11.12 -2.85
C LEU A 114 -8.79 12.23 -2.00
N SER A 115 -8.23 11.90 -0.82
CA SER A 115 -7.60 12.88 0.05
C SER A 115 -6.43 13.57 -0.66
N VAL A 116 -5.55 12.80 -1.30
CA VAL A 116 -4.41 13.35 -2.07
C VAL A 116 -4.88 14.13 -3.29
N PHE A 117 -5.95 13.68 -3.95
CA PHE A 117 -6.53 14.41 -5.08
C PHE A 117 -7.09 15.78 -4.66
N LEU A 118 -7.82 15.83 -3.55
CA LEU A 118 -8.37 17.06 -2.97
C LEU A 118 -7.24 18.00 -2.51
N LEU A 119 -6.20 17.46 -1.86
CA LEU A 119 -5.01 18.22 -1.46
C LEU A 119 -4.28 18.81 -2.66
N ASN A 120 -4.17 18.08 -3.77
CA ASN A 120 -3.60 18.63 -4.99
C ASN A 120 -4.52 19.69 -5.62
N LEU A 121 -5.82 19.41 -5.70
CA LEU A 121 -6.80 20.33 -6.29
C LEU A 121 -6.84 21.68 -5.56
N ILE A 122 -6.79 21.69 -4.23
CA ILE A 122 -6.88 22.93 -3.46
C ILE A 122 -5.47 23.50 -3.18
N GLY A 123 -4.50 22.64 -2.88
CA GLY A 123 -3.15 23.02 -2.49
C GLY A 123 -2.28 23.52 -3.65
N ILE A 124 -2.37 22.93 -4.85
CA ILE A 124 -1.65 23.44 -6.02
C ILE A 124 -2.50 24.43 -6.83
N ASN A 125 -3.79 24.12 -7.06
CA ASN A 125 -4.59 24.87 -8.04
C ASN A 125 -5.17 26.19 -7.49
N ILE A 126 -5.43 26.28 -6.18
CA ILE A 126 -6.09 27.46 -5.59
C ILE A 126 -5.13 28.35 -4.79
N LEU A 127 -4.20 27.77 -4.03
CA LEU A 127 -3.19 28.58 -3.32
C LEU A 127 -1.96 28.92 -4.18
N GLY A 128 -1.81 28.24 -5.34
CA GLY A 128 -0.78 28.57 -6.33
C GLY A 128 0.63 28.54 -5.77
N ILE A 129 1.01 27.50 -5.01
CA ILE A 129 2.38 27.41 -4.51
C ILE A 129 3.28 26.66 -5.50
N PRO A 130 4.20 27.36 -6.18
CA PRO A 130 5.18 26.73 -7.06
C PRO A 130 6.17 25.91 -6.22
N GLY A 131 6.23 24.59 -6.43
CA GLY A 131 7.16 23.72 -5.70
C GLY A 131 6.74 22.24 -5.60
N LEU A 132 5.59 21.85 -6.14
CA LEU A 132 5.10 20.47 -6.13
C LEU A 132 5.63 19.66 -7.34
N SER A 133 6.95 19.55 -7.46
CA SER A 133 7.64 18.58 -8.33
C SER A 133 8.90 18.06 -7.64
#